data_AF-A0A2V9W6W6-F1
#
_entry.id   AF-A0A2V9W6W6-F1
#
_cell.length_a   1.000
_cell.length_b   1.000
_cell.length_c   1.000
_cell.angle_alpha   90.00
_cell.angle_beta   90.00
_cell.angle_gamma   90.00
#
_symmetry.space_group_name_H-M   'P 1'
#
loop_
_entity.id
_entity.type
_entity.pdbx_description
1 polymer ?
#
loop_
_entity_poly.entity_id
_entity_poly.type
_entity_poly.pdbx_seq_one_letter_code
_entity_poly.pdbx_strand_id
1 'polypeptide(L)' 'CKTVIGSRLKQSGMFWTVRGANAILALRCSHLNGRFEDYWEERREALAA' A
#
# COMPACT_ATOMS: atom_id res chain seq x y z
N CYS A 1 -13.10 -4.95 -8.82
CA CYS A 1 -12.15 -4.63 -7.71
C CYS A 1 -11.18 -5.77 -7.38
N LYS A 2 -11.65 -7.03 -7.28
CA LYS A 2 -10.83 -8.19 -6.84
C LYS A 2 -9.53 -8.39 -7.62
N THR A 3 -9.54 -8.27 -8.94
CA THR A 3 -8.35 -8.44 -9.79
C THR A 3 -7.32 -7.33 -9.58
N VAL A 4 -7.76 -6.08 -9.44
CA VAL A 4 -6.89 -4.92 -9.19
C VAL A 4 -6.26 -5.01 -7.80
N ILE A 5 -7.02 -5.39 -6.78
CA ILE A 5 -6.48 -5.63 -5.44
C ILE A 5 -5.51 -6.81 -5.49
N GLY A 6 -5.87 -7.92 -6.15
CA GLY A 6 -5.00 -9.09 -6.31
C GLY A 6 -3.66 -8.73 -6.96
N SER A 7 -3.68 -8.05 -8.11
CA SER A 7 -2.46 -7.66 -8.82
C SER A 7 -1.59 -6.70 -8.02
N ARG A 8 -2.22 -5.76 -7.29
CA ARG A 8 -1.49 -4.78 -6.47
C ARG A 8 -1.04 -5.34 -5.13
N LEU A 9 -1.62 -6.42 -4.59
CA LEU A 9 -1.36 -6.85 -3.21
C LEU A 9 -0.77 -8.25 -3.05
N LYS A 10 -1.13 -9.22 -3.91
CA LYS A 10 -0.99 -10.65 -3.59
C LYS A 10 -0.12 -11.37 -4.61
N GLN A 11 0.92 -12.04 -4.13
CA GLN A 11 1.60 -13.11 -4.86
C GLN A 11 1.32 -14.45 -4.18
N SER A 12 1.62 -15.54 -4.90
CA SER A 12 1.55 -16.90 -4.34
C SER A 12 2.46 -17.03 -3.11
N GLY A 13 2.03 -17.79 -2.10
CA GLY A 13 2.79 -18.03 -0.88
C GLY A 13 2.86 -16.88 0.14
N MET A 14 2.37 -15.67 -0.18
CA MET A 14 2.40 -14.56 0.77
C MET A 14 1.31 -14.69 1.85
N PHE A 15 1.69 -14.65 3.12
CA PHE A 15 0.75 -14.50 4.24
C PHE A 15 0.84 -13.08 4.78
N TRP A 16 -0.28 -12.37 4.78
CA TRP A 16 -0.33 -10.97 5.20
C TRP A 16 -1.17 -10.82 6.46
N THR A 17 -0.74 -9.93 7.35
CA THR A 17 -1.65 -9.31 8.32
C THR A 17 -2.50 -8.24 7.62
N VAL A 18 -3.68 -7.94 8.14
CA VAL A 18 -4.55 -6.89 7.57
C VAL A 18 -3.80 -5.54 7.49
N ARG A 19 -3.06 -5.18 8.54
CA ARG A 19 -2.25 -3.97 8.58
C ARG A 19 -1.17 -3.94 7.49
N GLY A 20 -0.42 -5.05 7.34
CA GLY A 20 0.61 -5.16 6.31
C GLY A 20 0.04 -5.12 4.90
N ALA A 21 -1.09 -5.79 4.69
CA ALA A 21 -1.78 -5.78 3.41
C ALA A 21 -2.23 -4.38 2.99
N ASN A 22 -2.87 -3.64 3.91
CA ASN A 22 -3.31 -2.28 3.64
C ASN A 22 -2.13 -1.33 3.33
N ALA A 23 -1.01 -1.48 4.04
CA ALA A 23 0.19 -0.67 3.78
C ALA A 23 0.77 -0.91 2.37
N ILE A 24 0.90 -2.17 1.94
CA ILE A 24 1.42 -2.50 0.60
C ILE A 24 0.47 -2.07 -0.50
N LEU A 25 -0.84 -2.25 -0.30
CA LEU A 25 -1.85 -1.82 -1.26
C LEU A 25 -1.82 -0.29 -1.45
N ALA A 26 -1.77 0.47 -0.36
CA ALA A 26 -1.69 1.93 -0.40
C ALA A 26 -0.40 2.40 -1.09
N LEU A 27 0.76 1.87 -0.69
CA LEU A 27 2.06 2.17 -1.30
C LEU A 27 2.05 1.98 -2.82
N ARG A 28 1.58 0.83 -3.30
CA ARG A 28 1.57 0.50 -4.74
C ARG A 28 0.53 1.30 -5.52
N CYS A 29 -0.64 1.57 -4.92
CA CYS A 29 -1.62 2.47 -5.53
C CYS A 29 -1.05 3.87 -5.70
N SER A 30 -0.42 4.43 -4.66
CA SER A 30 0.19 5.76 -4.71
C SER A 30 1.29 5.83 -5.77
N HIS A 31 2.15 4.81 -5.86
CA HIS A 31 3.18 4.76 -6.90
C HIS A 31 2.58 4.74 -8.33
N LEU A 32 1.60 3.88 -8.59
CA LEU A 32 0.97 3.77 -9.91
C LEU A 32 0.16 5.01 -10.31
N ASN A 33 -0.32 5.78 -9.34
CA ASN A 33 -1.07 7.00 -9.57
C ASN A 33 -0.18 8.25 -9.55
N GLY A 34 1.15 8.12 -9.45
CA GLY A 34 2.07 9.26 -9.41
C GLY A 34 2.05 10.08 -8.11
N ARG A 35 1.50 9.52 -7.03
CA ARG A 35 1.32 10.16 -5.71
C ARG A 35 2.23 9.56 -4.64
N PHE A 36 3.42 9.13 -5.04
CA PHE A 36 4.33 8.41 -4.15
C PHE A 36 4.84 9.27 -3.00
N GLU A 37 5.13 10.55 -3.28
CA GLU A 37 5.62 11.49 -2.27
C GLU A 37 4.55 11.82 -1.22
N ASP A 38 3.30 12.11 -1.65
CA ASP A 38 2.16 12.31 -0.74
C ASP A 38 2.04 11.17 0.29
N TYR A 39 2.16 9.93 -0.17
CA TYR A 39 2.06 8.75 0.69
C TYR A 39 3.17 8.68 1.74
N TRP A 40 4.39 9.12 1.40
CA TRP A 40 5.51 9.15 2.34
C TRP A 40 5.40 10.30 3.34
N GLU A 41 4.91 11.46 2.90
CA GLU A 41 4.64 12.59 3.81
C GLU A 41 3.57 12.23 4.84
N GLU A 42 2.41 11.69 4.41
CA GLU A 42 1.32 11.26 5.30
C GLU A 42 1.82 10.27 6.37
N ARG A 43 2.70 9.32 5.98
CA ARG A 43 3.28 8.35 6.91
C ARG A 43 4.31 8.95 7.85
N ARG A 44 5.07 9.94 7.39
CA ARG A 44 6.06 10.63 8.21
C ARG A 44 5.36 11.49 9.26
N GLU A 45 4.28 12.18 8.90
CA GLU A 45 3.43 12.90 9.85
C GLU A 45 2.82 11.97 10.88
N ALA A 46 2.28 10.82 10.46
CA ALA A 46 1.72 9.82 11.36
C ALA A 46 2.75 9.20 12.33
N LEU A 47 4.05 9.24 12.01
CA LEU A 47 5.13 8.81 12.91
C LEU A 47 5.62 9.94 13.84
N ALA A 48 5.37 11.20 13.47
CA ALA A 48 5.79 12.37 14.23
C ALA A 48 4.75 12.85 15.26
N ALA A 49 3.49 12.42 15.12
CA ALA A 49 2.39 12.65 16.05
C ALA A 49 2.33 11.59 17.15
#